data_AF-A0A6B3CZP7-F1
#
_entry.id   AF-A0A6B3CZP7-F1
#
_cell.length_a   1.000
_cell.length_b   1.000
_cell.length_c   1.000
_cell.angle_alpha   90.00
_cell.angle_beta   90.00
_cell.angle_gamma   90.00
#
_symmetry.space_group_name_H-M   'P 1'
#
loop_
_entity.id
_entity.type
_entity.pdbx_description
1 polymer ?
#
loop_
_entity_poly.entity_id
_entity_poly.type
_entity_poly.pdbx_seq_one_letter_code
_entity_poly.pdbx_strand_id
1 'polypeptide(L)'
;GYPHPDHIMTHKITMVAFEGAADTEKYPESEYGPAYQPQKVYYNQGFNRPRTEALHHALLERGLESPYHDWLKRWTEFERKERTLTTHVPCADFFETRDRALIAHATQI
;
A
#
# COMPACT_ATOMS: atom_id res chain seq x y z
N GLY A 1 -5.38 -1.41 -2.49
CA GLY A 1 -4.87 -2.73 -2.95
C GLY A 1 -5.88 -3.40 -3.86
N TYR A 2 -5.58 -4.63 -4.29
CA TYR A 2 -6.57 -5.51 -4.94
C TYR A 2 -7.53 -6.08 -3.89
N PRO A 3 -8.75 -6.54 -4.27
CA PRO A 3 -9.83 -6.86 -3.34
C PRO A 3 -9.66 -8.24 -2.68
N HIS A 4 -8.47 -8.53 -2.12
CA HIS A 4 -8.28 -9.71 -1.29
C HIS A 4 -9.17 -9.63 -0.05
N PRO A 5 -9.92 -10.69 0.32
CA PRO A 5 -10.76 -10.68 1.51
C PRO A 5 -10.01 -10.25 2.77
N ASP A 6 -8.78 -10.76 2.97
CA ASP A 6 -7.99 -10.40 4.14
C ASP A 6 -7.51 -8.95 4.12
N HIS A 7 -7.28 -8.33 2.95
CA HIS A 7 -6.96 -6.90 2.91
C HIS A 7 -8.15 -6.05 3.35
N ILE A 8 -9.37 -6.47 3.02
CA ILE A 8 -10.60 -5.79 3.45
C ILE A 8 -10.77 -5.95 4.96
N MET A 9 -10.55 -7.14 5.50
CA MET A 9 -10.66 -7.39 6.94
C MET A 9 -9.56 -6.68 7.73
N THR A 10 -8.32 -6.67 7.24
CA THR A 10 -7.22 -5.90 7.82
C THR A 10 -7.58 -4.42 7.92
N HIS A 11 -8.15 -3.83 6.86
CA HIS A 11 -8.65 -2.45 6.94
C HIS A 11 -9.71 -2.29 8.03
N LYS A 12 -10.76 -3.13 8.02
CA LYS A 12 -11.87 -3.02 9.00
C LYS A 12 -11.36 -3.10 10.44
N ILE A 13 -10.53 -4.10 10.76
CA ILE A 13 -10.03 -4.27 12.12
C ILE A 13 -9.01 -3.21 12.52
N THR A 14 -8.20 -2.72 11.57
CA THR A 14 -7.28 -1.59 11.82
C THR A 14 -8.04 -0.31 12.16
N MET A 15 -9.17 -0.03 11.51
CA MET A 15 -9.98 1.15 11.84
C MET A 15 -10.64 1.03 13.21
N VAL A 16 -11.15 -0.15 13.57
CA VAL A 16 -11.65 -0.41 14.94
C VAL A 16 -10.54 -0.15 15.98
N ALA A 17 -9.33 -0.64 15.71
CA ALA A 17 -8.20 -0.41 16.61
C ALA A 17 -7.80 1.08 16.66
N PHE A 18 -7.72 1.77 15.53
CA PHE A 18 -7.36 3.19 15.45
C PHE A 18 -8.36 4.09 16.21
N GLU A 19 -9.65 3.83 16.04
CA GLU A 19 -10.74 4.57 16.70
C GLU A 19 -10.82 4.27 18.20
N GLY A 20 -10.53 3.02 18.60
CA GLY A 20 -10.62 2.57 19.99
C GLY A 20 -9.32 2.67 20.80
N ALA A 21 -8.17 3.00 20.20
CA ALA A 21 -6.87 2.89 20.86
C ALA A 21 -6.69 3.76 22.12
N ALA A 22 -7.51 4.81 22.28
CA ALA A 22 -7.52 5.68 23.46
C ALA A 22 -8.78 5.49 24.34
N ASP A 23 -9.66 4.55 24.00
CA ASP A 23 -10.87 4.25 24.77
C ASP A 23 -10.55 3.31 25.94
N THR A 24 -10.21 3.89 27.08
CA THR A 24 -9.85 3.14 28.29
C THR A 24 -11.04 2.51 29.01
N GLU A 25 -12.28 2.89 28.68
CA GLU A 25 -13.47 2.22 29.22
C GLU A 25 -13.67 0.88 28.53
N LYS A 26 -13.49 0.84 27.21
CA LYS A 26 -13.58 -0.38 26.41
C LYS A 26 -12.32 -1.24 26.49
N TYR A 27 -11.15 -0.63 26.57
CA TYR A 27 -9.85 -1.29 26.64
C TYR A 27 -9.06 -0.80 27.86
N PRO A 28 -9.29 -1.37 29.06
CA PRO A 28 -8.66 -0.92 30.30
C PRO A 28 -7.13 -1.03 30.28
N GLU A 29 -6.45 0.03 30.72
CA GLU A 29 -4.98 0.06 30.73
C GLU A 29 -4.35 -1.02 31.61
N SER A 30 -5.08 -1.47 32.64
CA SER A 30 -4.64 -2.56 33.53
C SER A 30 -4.47 -3.90 32.81
N GLU A 31 -5.14 -4.11 31.67
CA GLU A 31 -5.08 -5.33 30.88
C GLU A 31 -4.27 -5.14 29.59
N TYR A 32 -4.43 -4.01 28.90
CA TYR A 32 -3.88 -3.77 27.56
C TYR A 32 -2.66 -2.85 27.53
N GLY A 33 -2.24 -2.32 28.68
CA GLY A 33 -1.17 -1.33 28.80
C GLY A 33 -1.65 0.11 28.55
N PRO A 34 -0.73 1.09 28.62
CA PRO A 34 -1.10 2.50 28.52
C PRO A 34 -1.79 2.84 27.19
N ALA A 35 -2.85 3.64 27.26
CA ALA A 35 -3.55 4.12 26.09
C ALA A 35 -2.62 4.97 25.20
N TYR A 36 -2.82 4.86 23.90
CA TYR A 36 -2.11 5.66 22.92
C TYR A 36 -3.10 6.13 21.85
N GLN A 37 -3.06 7.42 21.52
CA GLN A 37 -3.88 7.99 20.45
C GLN A 37 -3.07 8.11 19.15
N PRO A 38 -3.30 7.24 18.15
CA PRO A 38 -2.75 7.42 16.82
C PRO A 38 -3.18 8.77 16.22
N GLN A 39 -2.23 9.50 15.65
CA GLN A 39 -2.47 10.85 15.13
C GLN A 39 -2.84 10.89 13.64
N LYS A 40 -2.34 9.93 12.86
CA LYS A 40 -2.51 9.89 11.39
C LYS A 40 -2.66 8.44 10.94
N VAL A 41 -3.62 8.20 10.07
CA VAL A 41 -3.80 6.94 9.35
C VAL A 41 -3.58 7.17 7.86
N TYR A 42 -2.87 6.24 7.22
CA TYR A 42 -2.55 6.30 5.81
C TYR A 42 -2.97 5.00 5.11
N TYR A 43 -3.38 5.15 3.85
CA TYR A 43 -3.67 4.02 2.98
C TYR A 43 -2.55 3.89 1.96
N ASN A 44 -1.98 2.69 1.83
CA ASN A 44 -0.98 2.43 0.80
C ASN A 44 -1.66 2.35 -0.58
N GLN A 45 -1.26 3.26 -1.48
CA GLN A 45 -1.69 3.30 -2.88
C GLN A 45 -0.49 3.16 -3.84
N GLY A 46 0.31 2.11 -3.65
CA GLY A 46 1.45 1.78 -4.52
C GLY A 46 1.06 1.34 -5.93
N PHE A 47 -0.20 0.93 -6.14
CA PHE A 47 -0.77 0.68 -7.47
C PHE A 47 -1.55 1.90 -7.93
N ASN A 48 -0.87 2.82 -8.58
CA ASN A 48 -1.46 4.02 -9.16
C ASN A 48 -0.96 4.19 -10.60
N ARG A 49 -1.74 4.91 -11.40
CA ARG A 49 -1.46 5.11 -12.82
C ARG A 49 -0.12 5.84 -13.05
N PRO A 50 0.18 6.97 -12.38
CA PRO A 50 1.45 7.69 -12.58
C PRO A 50 2.68 6.80 -12.36
N ARG A 51 2.69 6.00 -11.30
CA ARG A 51 3.79 5.06 -11.02
C ARG A 51 3.89 3.97 -12.09
N THR A 52 2.76 3.41 -12.51
CA THR A 52 2.74 2.34 -13.54
C THR A 52 3.26 2.86 -14.88
N GLU A 53 2.84 4.05 -15.30
CA GLU A 53 3.32 4.71 -16.52
C GLU A 53 4.82 5.03 -16.45
N ALA A 54 5.30 5.58 -15.33
CA ALA A 54 6.72 5.88 -15.13
C ALA A 54 7.60 4.61 -15.24
N LEU A 55 7.16 3.50 -14.62
CA LEU A 55 7.87 2.23 -14.73
C LEU A 55 7.80 1.65 -16.15
N HIS A 56 6.66 1.79 -16.83
CA HIS A 56 6.47 1.35 -18.20
C HIS A 56 7.45 2.04 -19.15
N HIS A 57 7.47 3.37 -19.16
CA HIS A 57 8.34 4.16 -20.02
C HIS A 57 9.82 3.92 -19.70
N ALA A 58 10.19 3.85 -18.42
CA ALA A 58 11.58 3.59 -18.04
C ALA A 58 12.10 2.21 -18.47
N LEU A 59 11.22 1.22 -18.69
CA LEU A 59 11.61 -0.08 -19.28
C LEU A 59 11.79 0.05 -20.80
N LEU A 60 10.83 0.69 -21.48
CA LEU A 60 10.89 0.89 -22.93
C LEU A 60 12.10 1.73 -23.36
N GLU A 61 12.43 2.80 -22.64
CA GLU A 61 13.61 3.64 -22.87
C GLU A 61 14.92 2.86 -22.79
N ARG A 62 14.94 1.77 -22.01
CA ARG A 62 16.09 0.85 -21.89
C ARG A 62 16.06 -0.27 -22.94
N GLY A 63 15.10 -0.24 -23.87
CA GLY A 63 14.89 -1.31 -24.85
C GLY A 63 14.36 -2.61 -24.25
N LEU A 64 13.81 -2.57 -23.04
CA LEU A 64 13.25 -3.74 -22.36
C LEU A 64 11.75 -3.87 -22.63
N GLU A 65 11.28 -5.11 -22.66
CA GLU A 65 9.85 -5.38 -22.68
C GLU A 65 9.21 -4.91 -21.36
N SER A 66 8.05 -4.26 -21.47
CA SER A 66 7.33 -3.77 -20.29
C SER A 66 6.16 -4.69 -19.92
N PRO A 67 6.16 -5.27 -18.71
CA PRO A 67 5.05 -6.11 -18.24
C PRO A 67 3.78 -5.29 -17.95
N TYR A 68 3.86 -3.97 -18.01
CA TYR A 68 2.75 -3.06 -17.70
C TYR A 68 1.87 -2.73 -18.91
N HIS A 69 2.23 -3.16 -20.13
CA HIS A 69 1.50 -2.81 -21.35
C HIS A 69 0.00 -3.16 -21.26
N ASP A 70 -0.31 -4.42 -20.95
CA ASP A 70 -1.69 -4.90 -20.82
C ASP A 70 -2.41 -4.30 -19.61
N TRP A 71 -1.66 -3.89 -18.59
CA TRP A 71 -2.24 -3.25 -17.40
C TRP A 71 -2.68 -1.83 -17.71
N LEU A 72 -1.87 -1.08 -18.46
CA LEU A 72 -2.20 0.27 -18.92
C LEU A 72 -3.35 0.26 -19.94
N LYS A 73 -3.37 -0.71 -20.86
CA LYS A 73 -4.47 -0.89 -21.81
C LYS A 73 -5.80 -1.14 -21.09
N ARG A 74 -5.81 -2.05 -20.10
CA ARG A 74 -7.03 -2.32 -19.31
C ARG A 74 -7.40 -1.19 -18.37
N TRP A 75 -6.46 -0.29 -18.05
CA TRP A 75 -6.73 0.84 -17.16
C TRP A 75 -7.82 1.76 -17.70
N THR A 76 -7.96 1.88 -19.03
CA THR A 76 -9.03 2.65 -19.68
C THR A 76 -10.37 1.92 -19.68
N GLU A 77 -10.38 0.61 -19.51
CA GLU A 77 -11.58 -0.24 -19.44
C GLU A 77 -12.14 -0.30 -18.00
N PHE A 78 -11.25 -0.23 -17.00
CA PHE A 78 -11.66 -0.07 -15.62
C PHE A 78 -12.13 1.37 -15.40
N GLU A 79 -13.44 1.59 -15.30
CA GLU A 79 -14.06 2.86 -14.85
C GLU A 79 -13.77 3.18 -13.36
N ARG A 80 -12.53 2.95 -12.91
CA ARG A 80 -12.12 3.25 -11.54
C ARG A 80 -11.72 4.71 -11.44
N LYS A 81 -12.44 5.43 -10.59
CA LYS A 81 -12.06 6.78 -10.17
C LYS A 81 -10.61 6.77 -9.66
N GLU A 82 -9.77 7.60 -10.26
CA GLU A 82 -8.42 7.82 -9.78
C GLU A 82 -8.45 8.35 -8.35
N ARG A 83 -7.61 7.76 -7.49
CA ARG A 83 -7.52 8.18 -6.09
C ARG A 83 -6.56 9.35 -5.99
N THR A 84 -6.94 10.38 -5.26
CA THR A 84 -6.05 11.48 -4.91
C THR A 84 -4.95 10.97 -3.99
N LEU A 85 -3.69 11.10 -4.43
CA LEU A 85 -2.52 10.79 -3.62
C LEU A 85 -2.16 12.02 -2.76
N THR A 86 -2.18 11.86 -1.44
CA THR A 86 -2.00 12.98 -0.50
C THR A 86 -0.60 13.04 0.11
N THR A 87 0.20 11.98 -0.01
CA THR A 87 1.52 11.88 0.63
C THR A 87 2.44 11.00 -0.20
N HIS A 88 3.68 11.44 -0.38
CA HIS A 88 4.73 10.74 -1.10
C HIS A 88 5.96 10.62 -0.22
N VAL A 89 6.57 9.44 -0.18
CA VAL A 89 7.77 9.16 0.63
C VAL A 89 8.92 8.84 -0.31
N PRO A 90 9.94 9.73 -0.44
CA PRO A 90 11.15 9.41 -1.18
C PRO A 90 11.88 8.23 -0.54
N CYS A 91 12.12 7.17 -1.30
CA CYS A 91 12.70 5.93 -0.77
C CYS A 91 13.74 5.27 -1.68
N ALA A 92 14.27 6.03 -2.65
CA ALA A 92 15.26 5.53 -3.62
C ALA A 92 16.50 4.93 -2.93
N ASP A 93 16.99 5.59 -1.87
CA ASP A 93 18.15 5.15 -1.09
C ASP A 93 17.94 3.78 -0.40
N PHE A 94 16.70 3.28 -0.34
CA PHE A 94 16.34 2.03 0.32
C PHE A 94 15.90 0.93 -0.67
N PHE A 95 16.00 1.16 -1.99
CA PHE A 95 15.54 0.18 -2.98
C PHE A 95 16.27 -1.16 -2.89
N GLU A 96 17.58 -1.18 -2.63
CA GLU A 96 18.32 -2.43 -2.46
C GLU A 96 17.81 -3.23 -1.25
N THR A 97 17.47 -2.56 -0.15
CA THR A 97 16.91 -3.20 1.04
C THR A 97 15.51 -3.75 0.77
N ARG A 98 14.66 -2.99 0.06
CA ARG A 98 13.35 -3.47 -0.41
C ARG A 98 13.51 -4.73 -1.27
N ASP A 99 14.47 -4.74 -2.19
CA ASP A 99 14.66 -5.85 -3.13
C ASP A 99 15.15 -7.11 -2.40
N ARG A 100 16.08 -6.98 -1.44
CA ARG A 100 16.47 -8.10 -0.56
C ARG A 100 15.29 -8.63 0.25
N ALA A 101 14.45 -7.75 0.80
CA ALA A 101 13.25 -8.15 1.53
C ALA A 101 12.26 -8.89 0.62
N LEU A 102 12.08 -8.43 -0.62
CA LEU A 102 11.21 -9.08 -1.59
C LEU A 102 11.69 -10.49 -1.95
N ILE A 103 12.99 -10.64 -2.25
CA ILE A 103 13.60 -11.93 -2.59
C ILE A 103 13.56 -12.93 -1.41
N ALA A 104 13.58 -12.44 -0.17
CA ALA A 104 13.45 -13.30 1.01
C ALA A 104 12.09 -14.04 1.07
N HIS A 105 11.05 -13.53 0.41
CA HIS A 105 9.75 -14.21 0.27
C HIS A 105 9.73 -15.21 -0.91
N ALA A 106 10.75 -16.06 -1.01
CA ALA A 106 11.01 -16.93 -2.17
C ALA A 106 9.89 -17.90 -2.57
N THR A 107 8.90 -18.15 -1.71
CA THR A 107 7.73 -18.98 -2.04
C THR A 107 6.56 -18.19 -2.63
N GLN A 108 6.63 -16.85 -2.60
CA GLN A 108 5.54 -15.95 -2.96
C GLN A 108 5.87 -15.05 -4.15
N ILE A 109 7.16 -14.76 -4.37
CA ILE A 109 7.68 -13.90 -5.44
C ILE A 109 8.60 -14.72 -6.34
#